data_AF-A0A433TQF1-F1
#
_entry.id   AF-A0A433TQF1-F1
#
_cell.length_a   1.000
_cell.length_b   1.000
_cell.length_c   1.000
_cell.angle_alpha   90.00
_cell.angle_beta   90.00
_cell.angle_gamma   90.00
#
_symmetry.space_group_name_H-M   'P 1'
#
loop_
_entity.id
_entity.type
_entity.pdbx_description
1 polymer ?
#
loop_
_entity_poly.entity_id
_entity_poly.type
_entity_poly.pdbx_seq_one_letter_code
_entity_poly.pdbx_strand_id
1 'polypeptide(L)'
;MPNVEQPTILFLERWNSSDGPKEFSIHDYRTTIADLTDNFLTDLDEVAHSLSSNGDASGSLRSLTMCEEFLREHPDIFFETSQLSQNGETQVEETTSNAFCYWFLRHLLRILSRPDCSAVHPVIIKLVLHILNPTKMNNKFVFRQRALEIIKTLLELIAASDRLLECDSEVSISCFDFNIEMAQHSLKQAAQQSQNVSVCESKMKKVDILLSDSTHCETLQ
;
A
#
# COMPACT_ATOMS: atom_id res chain seq x y z
N MET A 1 -5.11 23.03 -12.51
CA MET A 1 -6.01 22.00 -11.94
C MET A 1 -5.65 20.69 -12.59
N PRO A 2 -5.05 19.72 -11.88
CA PRO A 2 -4.70 18.44 -12.48
C PRO A 2 -5.94 17.53 -12.55
N ASN A 3 -6.04 16.77 -13.65
CA ASN A 3 -7.09 15.83 -14.02
C ASN A 3 -7.09 14.55 -13.16
N VAL A 4 -7.22 14.66 -11.83
CA VAL A 4 -7.09 13.51 -10.91
C VAL A 4 -8.36 12.63 -10.85
N GLU A 5 -9.50 13.10 -11.35
CA GLU A 5 -10.76 12.32 -11.34
C GLU A 5 -10.80 11.20 -12.40
N GLN A 6 -9.98 11.27 -13.45
CA GLN A 6 -10.07 10.33 -14.59
C GLN A 6 -9.66 8.88 -14.28
N PRO A 7 -8.59 8.56 -13.52
CA PRO A 7 -8.18 7.18 -13.28
C PRO A 7 -9.21 6.38 -12.47
N THR A 8 -9.76 7.00 -11.42
CA THR A 8 -10.77 6.38 -10.54
C THR A 8 -12.10 6.22 -11.25
N ILE A 9 -12.51 7.19 -12.07
CA ILE A 9 -13.73 7.10 -12.88
C ILE A 9 -13.58 6.03 -13.97
N LEU A 10 -12.47 6.02 -14.71
CA LEU A 10 -12.25 5.01 -15.76
C LEU A 10 -12.18 3.59 -15.18
N PHE A 11 -11.58 3.39 -14.00
CA PHE A 11 -11.60 2.09 -13.35
C PHE A 11 -13.00 1.71 -12.84
N LEU A 12 -13.72 2.63 -12.19
CA LEU A 12 -15.09 2.40 -11.72
C LEU A 12 -16.07 2.16 -12.87
N GLU A 13 -15.93 2.86 -13.99
CA GLU A 13 -16.69 2.63 -15.22
C GLU A 13 -16.34 1.27 -15.84
N ARG A 14 -15.05 0.87 -15.81
CA ARG A 14 -14.57 -0.43 -16.28
C ARG A 14 -14.98 -1.59 -15.36
N TRP A 15 -15.20 -1.32 -14.07
CA TRP A 15 -15.69 -2.26 -13.07
C TRP A 15 -17.22 -2.41 -13.12
N ASN A 16 -17.95 -1.31 -13.31
CA ASN A 16 -19.42 -1.27 -13.37
C ASN A 16 -19.99 -1.47 -14.79
N SER A 17 -19.15 -1.56 -15.83
CA SER A 17 -19.62 -1.75 -17.20
C SER A 17 -20.36 -3.08 -17.36
N SER A 18 -21.53 -3.02 -18.02
CA SER A 18 -22.55 -4.07 -18.17
C SER A 18 -22.14 -5.33 -18.96
N ASP A 19 -20.87 -5.47 -19.32
CA ASP A 19 -20.35 -6.55 -20.19
C ASP A 19 -20.03 -7.86 -19.41
N GLY A 20 -20.48 -7.98 -18.16
CA GLY A 20 -20.14 -9.10 -17.27
C GLY A 20 -18.77 -8.91 -16.60
N PRO A 21 -18.42 -9.76 -15.61
CA PRO A 21 -17.16 -9.63 -14.92
C PRO A 21 -16.01 -9.89 -15.90
N LYS A 22 -15.27 -8.84 -16.27
CA LYS A 22 -13.95 -9.02 -16.87
C LYS A 22 -13.08 -9.67 -15.80
N GLU A 23 -12.52 -10.84 -16.09
CA GLU A 23 -11.48 -11.43 -15.24
C GLU A 23 -10.26 -10.49 -15.26
N PHE A 24 -10.16 -9.65 -14.24
CA PHE A 24 -8.99 -8.80 -14.03
C PHE A 24 -7.83 -9.67 -13.56
N SER A 25 -6.64 -9.43 -14.12
CA SER A 25 -5.43 -10.11 -13.64
C SER A 25 -4.97 -9.52 -12.31
N ILE A 26 -4.20 -10.28 -11.53
CA ILE A 26 -3.56 -9.77 -10.30
C ILE A 26 -2.76 -8.49 -10.56
N HIS A 27 -2.15 -8.35 -11.74
CA HIS A 27 -1.39 -7.17 -12.13
C HIS A 27 -2.26 -5.94 -12.36
N ASP A 28 -3.50 -6.13 -12.85
CA ASP A 28 -4.47 -5.04 -12.98
C ASP A 28 -4.85 -4.49 -11.60
N TYR A 29 -5.12 -5.37 -10.64
CA TYR A 29 -5.40 -4.96 -9.26
C TYR A 29 -4.22 -4.22 -8.63
N ARG A 30 -2.99 -4.73 -8.78
CA ARG A 30 -1.78 -4.06 -8.26
C ARG A 30 -1.58 -2.70 -8.91
N THR A 31 -1.83 -2.58 -10.21
CA THR A 31 -1.75 -1.30 -10.93
C THR A 31 -2.77 -0.31 -10.40
N THR A 32 -4.01 -0.74 -10.17
CA THR A 32 -5.04 0.13 -9.59
C THR A 32 -4.69 0.56 -8.18
N ILE A 33 -4.23 -0.35 -7.32
CA ILE A 33 -3.77 -0.01 -5.96
C ILE A 33 -2.60 1.00 -6.03
N ALA A 34 -1.66 0.81 -6.96
CA ALA A 34 -0.56 1.74 -7.18
C ALA A 34 -1.07 3.13 -7.58
N ASP A 35 -1.99 3.20 -8.54
CA ASP A 35 -2.57 4.47 -9.02
C ASP A 35 -3.37 5.18 -7.91
N LEU A 36 -4.17 4.45 -7.13
CA LEU A 36 -4.90 5.01 -5.99
C LEU A 36 -3.95 5.56 -4.92
N THR A 37 -2.84 4.87 -4.68
CA THR A 37 -1.87 5.29 -3.66
C THR A 37 -1.08 6.51 -4.11
N ASP A 38 -0.61 6.55 -5.35
CA ASP A 38 0.18 7.68 -5.86
C ASP A 38 -0.67 8.97 -5.92
N ASN A 39 -1.95 8.85 -6.31
CA ASN A 39 -2.83 10.01 -6.48
C ASN A 39 -3.47 10.52 -5.18
N PHE A 40 -3.71 9.66 -4.19
CA PHE A 40 -4.53 10.04 -3.03
C PHE A 40 -3.89 9.81 -1.67
N LEU A 41 -2.76 9.10 -1.60
CA LEU A 41 -2.17 8.62 -0.34
C LEU A 41 -0.69 8.99 -0.16
N THR A 42 -0.07 9.61 -1.17
CA THR A 42 1.36 9.92 -1.21
C THR A 42 1.73 11.29 -0.65
N ASP A 43 0.87 12.29 -0.77
CA ASP A 43 1.02 13.57 -0.05
C ASP A 43 0.15 13.54 1.20
N LEU A 44 0.79 13.48 2.38
CA LEU A 44 0.08 13.36 3.64
C LEU A 44 -0.61 14.66 4.07
N ASP A 45 -0.09 15.81 3.65
CA ASP A 45 -0.72 17.10 3.94
C ASP A 45 -1.99 17.25 3.08
N GLU A 46 -1.95 16.79 1.83
CA GLU A 46 -3.14 16.70 0.97
C GLU A 46 -4.16 15.71 1.51
N VAL A 47 -3.74 14.55 2.03
CA VAL A 47 -4.62 13.57 2.70
C VAL A 47 -5.33 14.22 3.88
N ALA A 48 -4.59 14.84 4.80
CA ALA A 48 -5.16 15.50 5.98
C ALA A 48 -6.09 16.65 5.59
N HIS A 49 -5.72 17.45 4.59
CA HIS A 49 -6.55 18.53 4.09
C HIS A 49 -7.85 18.02 3.44
N SER A 50 -7.77 16.96 2.63
CA SER A 50 -8.91 16.33 1.99
C SER A 50 -9.89 15.73 3.01
N LEU A 51 -9.35 15.09 4.06
CA LEU A 51 -10.15 14.53 5.15
C LEU A 51 -10.85 15.61 5.98
N SER A 52 -10.12 16.67 6.34
CA SER A 52 -10.70 17.78 7.12
C SER A 52 -11.75 18.57 6.33
N SER A 53 -11.57 18.73 5.02
CA SER A 53 -12.45 19.55 4.17
C SER A 53 -13.67 18.79 3.66
N ASN A 54 -13.51 17.50 3.32
CA ASN A 54 -14.54 16.72 2.65
C ASN A 54 -15.09 15.56 3.49
N GLY A 55 -14.44 15.23 4.62
CA GLY A 55 -14.86 14.13 5.51
C GLY A 55 -15.00 12.80 4.77
N ASP A 56 -16.21 12.22 4.85
CA ASP A 56 -16.55 10.95 4.21
C ASP A 56 -16.49 11.00 2.67
N ALA A 57 -16.53 12.20 2.07
CA ALA A 57 -16.40 12.39 0.63
C ALA A 57 -14.94 12.55 0.15
N SER A 58 -13.96 12.43 1.05
CA SER A 58 -12.55 12.56 0.69
C SER A 58 -12.09 11.49 -0.30
N GLY A 59 -11.27 11.91 -1.27
CA GLY A 59 -10.64 11.00 -2.24
C GLY A 59 -9.78 9.93 -1.58
N SER A 60 -9.09 10.28 -0.48
CA SER A 60 -8.25 9.36 0.28
C SER A 60 -9.05 8.25 0.98
N LEU A 61 -10.16 8.60 1.66
CA LEU A 61 -11.02 7.59 2.29
C LEU A 61 -11.66 6.68 1.25
N ARG A 62 -12.17 7.25 0.15
CA ARG A 62 -12.76 6.47 -0.95
C ARG A 62 -11.75 5.52 -1.59
N SER A 63 -10.52 5.98 -1.81
CA SER A 63 -9.44 5.16 -2.38
C SER A 63 -9.05 4.01 -1.46
N LEU A 64 -8.91 4.25 -0.15
CA LEU A 64 -8.64 3.20 0.83
C LEU A 64 -9.78 2.19 0.94
N THR A 65 -11.02 2.65 0.88
CA THR A 65 -12.21 1.78 0.91
C THR A 65 -12.26 0.89 -0.32
N MET A 66 -11.94 1.43 -1.50
CA MET A 66 -11.83 0.66 -2.73
C MET A 66 -10.72 -0.39 -2.67
N CYS A 67 -9.54 -0.02 -2.13
CA CYS A 67 -8.50 -1.01 -1.85
C CYS A 67 -9.01 -2.11 -0.89
N GLU A 68 -9.83 -1.76 0.11
CA GLU A 68 -10.36 -2.75 1.07
C GLU A 68 -11.26 -3.76 0.36
N GLU A 69 -12.13 -3.29 -0.54
CA GLU A 69 -12.99 -4.14 -1.36
C GLU A 69 -12.17 -5.08 -2.24
N PHE A 70 -11.15 -4.58 -2.94
CA PHE A 70 -10.29 -5.43 -3.77
C PHE A 70 -9.60 -6.53 -2.98
N LEU A 71 -9.08 -6.22 -1.80
CA LEU A 71 -8.37 -7.22 -0.98
C LEU A 71 -9.31 -8.22 -0.31
N ARG A 72 -10.56 -7.83 -0.10
CA ARG A 72 -11.60 -8.72 0.41
C ARG A 72 -11.98 -9.76 -0.65
N GLU A 73 -12.06 -9.34 -1.91
CA GLU A 73 -12.45 -10.21 -3.03
C GLU A 73 -11.26 -11.01 -3.58
N HIS A 74 -10.07 -10.41 -3.60
CA HIS A 74 -8.85 -10.96 -4.22
C HIS A 74 -7.66 -10.92 -3.25
N PRO A 75 -7.67 -11.74 -2.19
CA PRO A 75 -6.60 -11.74 -1.19
C PRO A 75 -5.22 -12.15 -1.76
N ASP A 76 -5.21 -12.89 -2.86
CA ASP A 76 -4.04 -13.40 -3.60
C ASP A 76 -3.19 -12.31 -4.27
N ILE A 77 -3.68 -11.06 -4.36
CA ILE A 77 -2.92 -9.91 -4.90
C ILE A 77 -1.51 -9.79 -4.27
N PHE A 78 -1.33 -10.17 -3.01
CA PHE A 78 -0.09 -9.98 -2.24
C PHE A 78 0.72 -11.24 -1.96
N PHE A 79 0.30 -12.41 -2.45
CA PHE A 79 1.08 -13.63 -2.33
C PHE A 79 0.65 -14.64 -3.39
N GLU A 80 1.65 -15.24 -4.02
CA GLU A 80 1.41 -16.36 -4.92
C GLU A 80 1.02 -17.61 -4.10
N THR A 81 -0.15 -18.18 -4.34
CA THR A 81 -0.50 -19.52 -3.83
C THR A 81 0.19 -20.57 -4.70
N SER A 82 1.45 -20.84 -4.39
CA SER A 82 2.24 -21.86 -5.05
C SER A 82 1.64 -23.25 -4.82
N GLN A 83 0.72 -23.68 -5.67
CA GLN A 83 0.29 -25.09 -5.73
C GLN A 83 0.74 -25.82 -7.00
N LEU A 84 1.29 -25.15 -8.03
CA LEU A 84 1.41 -25.81 -9.34
C LEU A 84 2.69 -25.68 -10.17
N SER A 85 3.78 -25.03 -9.75
CA SER A 85 4.97 -24.99 -10.62
C SER A 85 6.28 -24.67 -9.89
N GLN A 86 7.24 -25.62 -9.92
CA GLN A 86 8.63 -25.43 -9.50
C GLN A 86 9.49 -24.82 -10.63
N ASN A 87 9.04 -23.72 -11.22
CA ASN A 87 9.79 -23.02 -12.28
C ASN A 87 10.27 -21.65 -11.75
N GLY A 88 11.36 -21.13 -12.33
CA GLY A 88 11.95 -19.84 -11.94
C GLY A 88 10.99 -18.65 -12.03
N GLU A 89 9.93 -18.75 -12.84
CA GLU A 89 8.85 -17.75 -12.95
C GLU A 89 8.05 -17.61 -11.65
N THR A 90 7.79 -18.73 -10.94
CA THR A 90 7.09 -18.72 -9.65
C THR A 90 7.88 -17.99 -8.58
N GLN A 91 9.22 -18.13 -8.60
CA GLN A 91 10.09 -17.43 -7.65
C GLN A 91 10.17 -15.92 -7.93
N VAL A 92 10.14 -15.52 -9.21
CA VAL A 92 10.08 -14.11 -9.59
C VAL A 92 8.76 -13.51 -9.12
N GLU A 93 7.64 -14.17 -9.35
CA GLU A 93 6.31 -13.68 -8.93
C GLU A 93 6.17 -13.61 -7.40
N GLU A 94 6.70 -14.59 -6.66
CA GLU A 94 6.73 -14.52 -5.20
C GLU A 94 7.56 -13.31 -4.72
N THR A 95 8.70 -13.05 -5.37
CA THR A 95 9.58 -11.93 -5.01
C THR A 95 8.93 -10.58 -5.30
N THR A 96 8.31 -10.41 -6.48
CA THR A 96 7.63 -9.16 -6.87
C THR A 96 6.36 -8.94 -6.05
N SER A 97 5.59 -9.98 -5.76
CA SER A 97 4.42 -9.95 -4.86
C SER A 97 4.80 -9.47 -3.45
N ASN A 98 5.89 -10.02 -2.90
CA ASN A 98 6.40 -9.62 -1.59
C ASN A 98 6.84 -8.15 -1.59
N ALA A 99 7.60 -7.72 -2.61
CA ALA A 99 8.04 -6.34 -2.73
C ALA A 99 6.86 -5.36 -2.84
N PHE A 100 5.82 -5.70 -3.60
CA PHE A 100 4.59 -4.91 -3.71
C PHE A 100 3.83 -4.83 -2.39
N CYS A 101 3.71 -5.96 -1.68
CA CYS A 101 3.11 -6.01 -0.36
C CYS A 101 3.82 -5.07 0.62
N TYR A 102 5.15 -5.07 0.63
CA TYR A 102 5.93 -4.22 1.54
C TYR A 102 5.81 -2.75 1.17
N TRP A 103 5.87 -2.44 -0.12
CA TRP A 103 5.63 -1.08 -0.61
C TRP A 103 4.27 -0.54 -0.14
N PHE A 104 3.20 -1.33 -0.29
CA PHE A 104 1.86 -0.89 0.11
C PHE A 104 1.71 -0.77 1.63
N LEU A 105 2.20 -1.77 2.39
CA LEU A 105 2.21 -1.72 3.85
C LEU A 105 2.97 -0.50 4.38
N ARG A 106 4.10 -0.12 3.76
CA ARG A 106 4.86 1.07 4.16
C ARG A 106 4.04 2.35 3.98
N HIS A 107 3.29 2.48 2.89
CA HIS A 107 2.39 3.63 2.69
C HIS A 107 1.28 3.68 3.75
N LEU A 108 0.66 2.53 4.05
CA LEU A 108 -0.37 2.42 5.08
C LEU A 108 0.16 2.81 6.47
N LEU A 109 1.32 2.29 6.85
CA LEU A 109 1.96 2.60 8.13
C LEU A 109 2.33 4.09 8.23
N ARG A 110 2.76 4.71 7.14
CA ARG A 110 3.07 6.15 7.09
C ARG A 110 1.84 7.04 7.33
N ILE A 111 0.65 6.59 6.92
CA ILE A 111 -0.60 7.31 7.19
C ILE A 111 -1.05 7.06 8.64
N LEU A 112 -0.87 5.85 9.15
CA LEU A 112 -1.16 5.52 10.56
C LEU A 112 -0.29 6.32 11.54
N SER A 113 0.94 6.67 11.16
CA SER A 113 1.81 7.52 11.98
C SER A 113 1.38 8.98 12.04
N ARG A 114 0.30 9.37 11.36
CA ARG A 114 -0.21 10.75 11.30
C ARG A 114 -1.58 10.89 11.99
N PRO A 115 -1.69 11.60 13.12
CA PRO A 115 -2.95 11.75 13.87
C PRO A 115 -4.02 12.56 13.14
N ASP A 116 -3.63 13.53 12.33
CA ASP A 116 -4.54 14.31 11.48
C ASP A 116 -5.24 13.48 10.40
N CYS A 117 -4.71 12.27 10.12
CA CYS A 117 -5.32 11.29 9.24
C CYS A 117 -6.20 10.26 10.00
N SER A 118 -6.52 10.48 11.27
CA SER A 118 -7.24 9.52 12.13
C SER A 118 -8.56 8.99 11.56
N ALA A 119 -9.25 9.79 10.74
CA ALA A 119 -10.49 9.38 10.07
C ALA A 119 -10.32 8.14 9.15
N VAL A 120 -9.14 7.94 8.56
CA VAL A 120 -8.87 6.77 7.69
C VAL A 120 -8.24 5.59 8.42
N HIS A 121 -7.74 5.78 9.64
CA HIS A 121 -7.05 4.74 10.41
C HIS A 121 -7.86 3.43 10.55
N PRO A 122 -9.18 3.45 10.84
CA PRO A 122 -9.96 2.22 10.93
C PRO A 122 -9.96 1.39 9.63
N VAL A 123 -10.02 2.05 8.47
CA VAL A 123 -9.99 1.39 7.15
C VAL A 123 -8.60 0.81 6.90
N ILE A 124 -7.55 1.56 7.25
CA ILE A 124 -6.17 1.09 7.11
C ILE A 124 -5.90 -0.14 7.98
N ILE A 125 -6.38 -0.16 9.22
CA ILE A 125 -6.25 -1.33 10.10
C ILE A 125 -6.91 -2.56 9.46
N LYS A 126 -8.11 -2.41 8.89
CA LYS A 126 -8.78 -3.50 8.15
C LYS A 126 -7.96 -3.96 6.95
N LEU A 127 -7.43 -3.04 6.15
CA LEU A 127 -6.55 -3.34 5.02
C LEU A 127 -5.35 -4.19 5.44
N VAL A 128 -4.64 -3.77 6.50
CA VAL A 128 -3.50 -4.52 7.04
C VAL A 128 -3.94 -5.93 7.45
N LEU A 129 -5.09 -6.08 8.11
CA LEU A 129 -5.62 -7.40 8.46
C LEU A 129 -6.00 -8.24 7.23
N HIS A 130 -6.56 -7.64 6.18
CA HIS A 130 -6.86 -8.30 4.91
C HIS A 130 -5.61 -8.75 4.16
N ILE A 131 -4.48 -8.08 4.34
CA ILE A 131 -3.18 -8.51 3.79
C ILE A 131 -2.62 -9.69 4.61
N LEU A 132 -2.68 -9.60 5.94
CA LEU A 132 -2.02 -10.55 6.83
C LEU A 132 -2.79 -11.88 7.00
N ASN A 133 -4.12 -11.85 7.08
CA ASN A 133 -4.93 -13.03 7.37
C ASN A 133 -4.82 -14.12 6.30
N PRO A 134 -4.92 -13.82 5.00
CA PRO A 134 -4.75 -14.84 3.97
C PRO A 134 -3.31 -15.36 3.94
N THR A 135 -2.31 -14.50 4.15
CA THR A 135 -0.90 -14.91 4.31
C THR A 135 -0.74 -15.91 5.46
N LYS A 136 -1.41 -15.68 6.60
CA LYS A 136 -1.39 -16.59 7.76
C LYS A 136 -1.92 -17.98 7.43
N MET A 137 -2.96 -18.05 6.61
CA MET A 137 -3.61 -19.32 6.24
C MET A 137 -2.80 -20.09 5.20
N ASN A 138 -2.20 -19.38 4.23
CA ASN A 138 -1.53 -19.99 3.08
C ASN A 138 -0.03 -20.24 3.31
N ASN A 139 0.67 -19.32 4.01
CA ASN A 139 2.10 -19.43 4.25
C ASN A 139 2.47 -18.87 5.63
N LYS A 140 2.43 -19.74 6.64
CA LYS A 140 2.73 -19.38 8.05
C LYS A 140 4.14 -18.82 8.23
N PHE A 141 5.10 -19.22 7.41
CA PHE A 141 6.47 -18.74 7.49
C PHE A 141 6.55 -17.28 7.03
N VAL A 142 6.01 -16.99 5.84
CA VAL A 142 5.92 -15.62 5.32
C VAL A 142 5.11 -14.74 6.27
N PHE A 143 3.97 -15.21 6.78
CA PHE A 143 3.19 -14.46 7.78
C PHE A 143 4.03 -14.09 9.01
N ARG A 144 4.82 -15.01 9.55
CA ARG A 144 5.70 -14.73 10.70
C ARG A 144 6.74 -13.67 10.36
N GLN A 145 7.35 -13.74 9.18
CA GLN A 145 8.30 -12.71 8.74
C GLN A 145 7.64 -11.34 8.65
N ARG A 146 6.48 -11.25 7.96
CA ARG A 146 5.74 -10.00 7.82
C ARG A 146 5.31 -9.43 9.18
N ALA A 147 4.75 -10.25 10.05
CA ALA A 147 4.32 -9.83 11.38
C ALA A 147 5.51 -9.33 12.23
N LEU A 148 6.67 -9.99 12.15
CA LEU A 148 7.87 -9.54 12.83
C LEU A 148 8.37 -8.19 12.31
N GLU A 149 8.29 -7.94 11.01
CA GLU A 149 8.63 -6.63 10.44
C GLU A 149 7.64 -5.53 10.88
N ILE A 150 6.34 -5.83 10.95
CA ILE A 150 5.35 -4.89 11.52
C ILE A 150 5.72 -4.55 12.96
N ILE A 151 5.97 -5.57 13.78
CA ILE A 151 6.33 -5.36 15.19
C ILE A 151 7.62 -4.54 15.31
N LYS A 152 8.66 -4.85 14.53
CA LYS A 152 9.91 -4.07 14.54
C LYS A 152 9.69 -2.63 14.13
N THR A 153 8.82 -2.38 13.15
CA THR A 153 8.51 -1.02 12.69
C THR A 153 7.72 -0.24 13.72
N LEU A 154 6.77 -0.88 14.41
CA LEU A 154 6.06 -0.27 15.53
C LEU A 154 7.01 0.06 16.68
N LEU A 155 7.96 -0.83 16.99
CA LEU A 155 8.98 -0.57 17.99
C LEU A 155 9.91 0.58 17.58
N GLU A 156 10.30 0.66 16.30
CA GLU A 156 11.11 1.76 15.77
C GLU A 156 10.32 3.08 15.75
N LEU A 157 9.02 3.05 15.45
CA LEU A 157 8.09 4.19 15.56
C LEU A 157 8.03 4.71 17.00
N ILE A 158 7.85 3.82 17.98
CA ILE A 158 7.83 4.19 19.41
C ILE A 158 9.18 4.78 19.82
N ALA A 159 10.28 4.11 19.49
CA ALA A 159 11.63 4.62 19.82
C ALA A 159 11.98 5.91 19.08
N ALA A 160 11.43 6.14 17.89
CA ALA A 160 11.58 7.40 17.18
C ALA A 160 10.75 8.51 17.85
N SER A 161 9.51 8.21 18.25
CA SER A 161 8.65 9.11 19.04
C SER A 161 9.34 9.56 20.33
N ASP A 162 9.89 8.62 21.11
CA ASP A 162 10.63 8.93 22.34
C ASP A 162 11.84 9.84 22.08
N ARG A 163 12.59 9.58 21.00
CA ARG A 163 13.75 10.40 20.61
C ARG A 163 13.38 11.80 20.12
N LEU A 164 12.24 11.94 19.45
CA LEU A 164 11.71 13.25 19.04
C LEU A 164 11.33 14.09 20.24
N LEU A 165 10.70 13.49 21.25
CA LEU A 165 10.39 14.16 22.52
C LEU A 165 11.65 14.62 23.26
N GLU A 166 12.78 13.92 23.09
CA GLU A 166 14.05 14.25 23.76
C GLU A 166 14.94 15.24 22.96
N CYS A 167 14.98 15.15 21.63
CA CYS A 167 15.98 15.82 20.80
C CYS A 167 15.44 16.70 19.66
N ASP A 168 14.12 16.82 19.46
CA ASP A 168 13.47 17.70 18.46
C ASP A 168 14.10 17.61 17.05
N SER A 169 14.60 16.42 16.71
CA SER A 169 15.33 16.11 15.48
C SER A 169 14.52 15.12 14.65
N GLU A 170 14.43 15.34 13.34
CA GLU A 170 13.72 14.44 12.42
C GLU A 170 14.32 13.02 12.47
N VAL A 171 13.46 12.02 12.69
CA VAL A 171 13.87 10.61 12.75
C VAL A 171 13.23 9.84 11.60
N SER A 172 14.09 9.19 10.80
CA SER A 172 13.67 8.28 9.73
C SER A 172 13.63 6.84 10.23
N ILE A 173 12.63 6.09 9.76
CA ILE A 173 12.40 4.68 10.10
C ILE A 173 12.93 3.78 9.00
N SER A 174 13.77 2.83 9.40
CA SER A 174 14.53 1.95 8.52
C SER A 174 13.88 0.57 8.28
N CYS A 175 12.92 0.16 9.12
CA CYS A 175 12.17 -1.08 8.93
C CYS A 175 11.19 -1.00 7.74
N PHE A 176 10.83 -2.17 7.17
CA PHE A 176 10.16 -2.31 5.86
C PHE A 176 10.93 -1.74 4.68
N ASP A 177 12.23 -2.04 4.59
CA ASP A 177 12.91 -1.78 3.32
C ASP A 177 12.39 -2.76 2.27
N PHE A 178 12.15 -2.23 1.08
CA PHE A 178 11.65 -2.99 -0.05
C PHE A 178 12.42 -2.57 -1.29
N ASN A 179 12.60 -3.53 -2.20
CA ASN A 179 13.19 -3.24 -3.49
C ASN A 179 12.11 -2.61 -4.39
N ILE A 180 12.23 -1.29 -4.63
CA ILE A 180 11.30 -0.52 -5.48
C ILE A 180 11.23 -1.07 -6.91
N GLU A 181 12.34 -1.55 -7.48
CA GLU A 181 12.37 -2.11 -8.83
C GLU A 181 11.58 -3.41 -8.90
N MET A 182 11.68 -4.25 -7.86
CA MET A 182 10.88 -5.48 -7.75
C MET A 182 9.40 -5.18 -7.55
N ALA A 183 9.08 -4.15 -6.78
CA ALA A 183 7.70 -3.70 -6.58
C ALA A 183 7.10 -3.16 -7.91
N GLN A 184 7.86 -2.39 -8.68
CA GLN A 184 7.44 -1.94 -10.01
C GLN A 184 7.30 -3.10 -11.00
N HIS A 185 8.15 -4.12 -10.91
CA HIS A 185 8.03 -5.33 -11.71
C HIS A 185 6.73 -6.10 -11.44
N SER A 186 6.13 -5.99 -10.25
CA SER A 186 4.86 -6.64 -9.93
C SER A 186 3.67 -6.12 -10.73
N LEU A 187 3.79 -4.91 -11.31
CA LEU A 187 2.76 -4.28 -12.13
C LEU A 187 2.76 -4.80 -13.57
N LYS A 188 3.84 -5.47 -14.00
CA LYS A 188 4.01 -5.92 -15.39
C LYS A 188 3.52 -7.37 -15.53
N GLN A 189 2.54 -7.58 -16.40
CA GLN A 189 2.15 -8.92 -16.82
C GLN A 189 3.29 -9.54 -17.67
N ALA A 190 3.61 -10.82 -17.46
CA ALA A 190 4.71 -11.51 -18.15
C ALA A 190 4.65 -11.39 -19.69
N ALA A 191 3.45 -11.25 -20.26
CA ALA A 191 3.23 -11.11 -21.71
C ALA A 191 3.49 -9.69 -22.29
N GLN A 192 3.66 -8.65 -21.45
CA GLN A 192 3.73 -7.25 -21.88
C GLN A 192 5.13 -6.59 -21.73
N GLN A 193 6.16 -7.38 -21.42
CA GLN A 193 7.52 -6.87 -21.16
C GLN A 193 8.13 -6.08 -22.35
N SER A 194 7.57 -6.16 -23.56
CA SER A 194 8.19 -5.65 -24.78
C SER A 194 7.67 -4.31 -25.32
N GLN A 195 6.60 -3.69 -24.79
CA GLN A 195 6.03 -2.47 -25.42
C GLN A 195 5.72 -1.25 -24.53
N ASN A 196 5.62 -1.38 -23.19
CA ASN A 196 5.21 -0.25 -22.33
C ASN A 196 6.19 0.03 -21.18
N VAL A 197 7.49 0.16 -21.49
CA VAL A 197 8.53 0.37 -20.47
C VAL A 197 8.41 1.75 -19.79
N SER A 198 7.97 2.80 -20.49
CA SER A 198 8.04 4.18 -19.96
C SER A 198 6.87 4.62 -19.08
N VAL A 199 5.79 3.86 -18.95
CA VAL A 199 4.57 4.29 -18.22
C VAL A 199 4.56 3.78 -16.77
N CYS A 200 5.33 2.72 -16.47
CA CYS A 200 5.38 2.13 -15.13
C CYS A 200 6.44 2.74 -14.21
N GLU A 201 7.52 3.29 -14.77
CA GLU A 201 8.65 3.84 -14.01
C GLU A 201 8.26 5.02 -13.09
N SER A 202 7.12 5.67 -13.34
CA SER A 202 6.66 6.83 -12.56
C SER A 202 5.58 6.53 -11.52
N LYS A 203 5.02 5.31 -11.45
CA LYS A 203 3.79 5.03 -10.66
C LYS A 203 4.04 4.66 -9.20
N MET A 204 5.24 4.20 -8.86
CA MET A 204 5.57 3.80 -7.50
C MET A 204 6.75 4.63 -7.01
N LYS A 205 6.50 5.39 -5.94
CA LYS A 205 7.53 6.19 -5.26
C LYS A 205 8.00 5.49 -3.99
N LYS A 206 9.28 5.60 -3.68
CA LYS A 206 9.79 5.25 -2.35
C LYS A 206 9.39 6.38 -1.41
N VAL A 207 8.57 6.05 -0.42
CA VAL A 207 8.15 7.00 0.62
C VAL A 207 8.79 6.61 1.93
N ASP A 208 9.50 7.54 2.56
CA ASP A 208 10.05 7.33 3.90
C ASP A 208 9.02 7.69 4.96
N ILE A 209 9.07 6.99 6.09
CA ILE A 209 8.31 7.36 7.27
C ILE A 209 9.21 8.32 8.05
N LEU A 210 8.88 9.60 7.96
CA LEU A 210 9.56 10.69 8.63
C LEU A 210 8.67 11.16 9.77
N LEU A 211 9.23 11.22 10.97
CA LEU A 211 8.61 11.84 12.13
C LEU A 211 9.37 13.14 12.39
N SER A 212 8.69 14.27 12.27
CA SER A 212 9.31 15.60 12.23
C SER A 212 8.73 16.59 13.24
N ASP A 213 7.71 16.22 14.02
CA ASP A 213 7.04 17.12 14.95
C ASP A 213 6.64 16.40 16.24
N SER A 214 7.05 16.96 17.38
CA SER A 214 6.78 16.45 18.73
C SER A 214 5.30 16.47 19.09
N THR A 215 4.49 17.34 18.47
CA THR A 215 3.02 17.35 18.66
C THR A 215 2.33 16.13 18.02
N HIS A 216 2.95 15.52 17.00
CA HIS A 216 2.45 14.30 16.35
C HIS A 216 2.80 13.03 17.15
N CYS A 217 3.71 13.14 18.13
CA CYS A 217 4.19 12.03 18.95
C CYS A 217 3.27 11.73 20.16
N GLU A 218 2.60 12.74 20.72
CA GLU A 218 1.71 12.59 21.89
C GLU A 218 0.47 11.72 21.61
N THR A 219 0.09 11.53 20.34
CA THR A 219 -1.07 10.72 19.93
C THR A 219 -0.74 9.25 19.65
N LEU A 220 0.54 8.87 19.71
CA LEU A 220 1.01 7.48 19.56
C LEU A 220 1.20 6.74 20.91
N GLN A 221 1.03 7.44 22.04
CA GLN A 221 1.00 6.87 23.41
C GLN A 221 -0.41 6.40 23.79
#